data_AF-E1X554-F1
#
_entry.id   AF-E1X554-F1
#
_cell.length_a   1.000
_cell.length_b   1.000
_cell.length_c   1.000
_cell.angle_alpha   90.00
_cell.angle_beta   90.00
_cell.angle_gamma   90.00
#
_symmetry.space_group_name_H-M   'P 1'
#
loop_
_entity.id
_entity.type
_entity.pdbx_description
1 polymer ?
#
loop_
_entity_poly.entity_id
_entity_poly.type
_entity_poly.pdbx_seq_one_letter_code
_entity_poly.pdbx_strand_id
1 'polypeptide(L)'
;MDLNIDPRKGNSNFLHTRVNEIKRCQKCNSVFLDNGECESCGLQVDFDFLGDPLGEKSFYSIRENYWESLGPITKLHEDLEHFDSPNFNRYKRKLLMRYNVLLDYFYNRANFRVEDRNLYLQEFTDLIMELIKYGVNEDELWKNVDENSELQSLYLKINDSIKYAKEAKEKSPSLILSILDFRVFGLVRVGVIATTFLGGLGVVAAALSLYRYMLFNY
;
A
#
# COMPACT_ATOMS: atom_id res chain seq x y z
N MET A 1 -5.64 31.31 12.23
CA MET A 1 -5.22 31.18 10.82
C MET A 1 -4.00 30.30 10.82
N ASP A 2 -4.17 29.02 10.52
CA ASP A 2 -3.06 28.06 10.48
C ASP A 2 -2.29 28.27 9.18
N LEU A 3 -1.09 28.86 9.30
CA LEU A 3 -0.18 29.06 8.19
C LEU A 3 0.51 27.73 7.88
N ASN A 4 0.04 27.08 6.82
CA ASN A 4 0.59 25.83 6.30
C ASN A 4 1.90 26.15 5.54
N ILE A 5 3.04 26.06 6.23
CA ILE A 5 4.38 26.31 5.65
C ILE A 5 4.80 25.01 4.95
N ASP A 6 5.20 25.11 3.68
CA ASP A 6 5.76 23.97 2.97
C ASP A 6 7.23 23.76 3.39
N PRO A 7 7.59 22.65 4.06
CA PRO A 7 8.95 22.38 4.51
C PRO A 7 9.98 22.25 3.37
N ARG A 8 9.56 22.08 2.10
CA ARG A 8 10.47 22.08 0.94
C ARG A 8 11.03 23.45 0.63
N LYS A 9 10.27 24.50 0.94
CA LYS A 9 10.72 25.88 0.79
C LYS A 9 11.57 26.22 2.00
N GLY A 10 12.76 25.64 2.06
CA GLY A 10 13.76 25.97 3.07
C GLY A 10 13.94 27.49 3.08
N ASN A 11 13.47 28.15 4.13
CA ASN A 11 13.77 29.55 4.36
C ASN A 11 15.20 29.63 4.89
N SER A 12 16.18 29.57 3.99
CA SER A 12 17.50 30.09 4.31
C SER A 12 17.34 31.59 4.56
N ASN A 13 17.25 32.00 5.83
CA ASN A 13 17.00 33.37 6.31
C ASN A 13 18.15 34.36 6.01
N PHE A 14 18.95 34.16 4.96
CA PHE A 14 20.03 35.06 4.57
C PHE A 14 19.58 36.23 3.68
N LEU A 15 18.32 36.27 3.24
CA LEU A 15 17.79 37.39 2.46
C LEU A 15 16.52 37.95 3.09
N HIS A 16 16.58 39.26 3.36
CA HIS A 16 15.54 40.09 3.97
C HIS A 16 14.16 39.83 3.35
N THR A 17 13.30 39.13 4.07
CA THR A 17 11.86 39.04 3.78
C THR A 17 11.08 39.90 4.78
N ARG A 18 9.99 40.49 4.28
CA ARG A 18 9.09 41.37 5.03
C ARG A 18 8.68 40.72 6.35
N VAL A 19 8.60 41.53 7.40
CA VAL A 19 8.20 41.15 8.77
C VAL A 19 6.87 40.40 8.72
N ASN A 20 6.93 39.08 8.67
CA ASN A 20 5.79 38.21 8.93
C ASN A 20 5.58 38.19 10.45
N GLU A 21 4.32 38.13 10.86
CA GLU A 21 3.89 38.10 12.26
C GLU A 21 4.72 37.10 13.09
N ILE A 22 5.11 37.54 14.29
CA ILE A 22 5.97 36.78 15.21
C ILE A 22 5.25 35.49 15.59
N LYS A 23 5.68 34.36 15.02
CA LYS A 23 5.13 33.03 15.33
C LYS A 23 5.53 32.64 16.75
N ARG A 24 4.54 32.21 17.55
CA ARG A 24 4.74 31.71 18.92
C ARG A 24 4.38 30.25 18.97
N CYS A 25 5.19 29.45 19.65
CA CYS A 25 4.86 28.05 19.86
C CYS A 25 3.65 27.92 20.81
N GLN A 26 2.67 27.10 20.45
CA GLN A 26 1.43 26.93 21.22
C GLN A 26 1.64 26.32 22.61
N LYS A 27 2.74 25.60 22.83
CA LYS A 27 3.03 24.89 24.09
C LYS A 27 3.88 25.72 25.05
N CYS A 28 4.92 26.36 24.53
CA CYS A 28 5.93 27.09 25.30
C CYS A 28 5.72 28.62 25.26
N ASN A 29 4.84 29.14 24.38
CA ASN A 29 4.70 30.56 24.02
C ASN A 29 6.02 31.24 23.61
N SER A 30 7.08 30.48 23.36
CA SER A 30 8.36 31.02 22.94
C SER A 30 8.27 31.49 21.49
N VAL A 31 9.07 32.51 21.19
CA VAL A 31 9.24 33.11 19.86
C VAL A 31 10.39 32.45 19.09
N PHE A 32 11.22 31.68 19.80
CA PHE A 32 12.39 30.99 19.25
C PHE A 32 11.94 29.69 18.57
N LEU A 33 11.63 29.82 17.29
CA LEU A 33 11.35 28.73 16.37
C LEU A 33 12.51 28.66 15.38
N ASP A 34 13.25 27.55 15.39
CA ASP A 34 14.30 27.26 14.41
C ASP A 34 13.92 25.98 13.65
N ASN A 35 14.01 26.02 12.32
CA ASN A 35 13.62 24.92 11.41
C ASN A 35 12.29 24.22 11.72
N GLY A 36 11.29 24.97 12.21
CA GLY A 36 9.97 24.41 12.55
C GLY A 36 9.91 23.69 13.90
N GLU A 37 10.91 23.87 14.79
CA GLU A 37 10.94 23.31 16.15
C GLU A 37 11.03 24.44 17.21
N CYS A 38 10.26 24.36 18.31
CA CYS A 38 10.42 25.28 19.46
C CYS A 38 11.72 24.92 20.18
N GLU A 39 12.74 25.78 20.14
CA GLU A 39 14.01 25.57 20.85
C GLU A 39 13.80 25.40 22.38
N SER A 40 12.73 26.00 22.92
CA SER A 40 12.44 25.98 24.35
C SER A 40 11.72 24.72 24.83
N CYS A 41 11.04 23.97 23.95
CA CYS A 41 10.29 22.77 24.36
C CYS A 41 10.41 21.56 23.42
N GLY A 42 11.21 21.67 22.36
CA GLY A 42 11.42 20.63 21.35
C GLY A 42 10.17 20.27 20.55
N LEU A 43 9.14 21.12 20.56
CA LEU A 43 7.91 20.84 19.80
C LEU A 43 8.17 21.12 18.32
N GLN A 44 8.16 20.08 17.50
CA GLN A 44 8.09 20.21 16.05
C GLN A 44 6.70 20.72 15.65
N VAL A 45 6.66 21.95 15.17
CA VAL A 45 5.48 22.67 14.71
C VAL A 45 5.21 22.35 13.23
N ASP A 46 6.24 21.95 12.47
CA ASP A 46 6.17 21.70 11.02
C ASP A 46 6.28 20.19 10.65
N PHE A 47 5.59 19.30 11.38
CA PHE A 47 5.57 17.89 10.99
C PHE A 47 4.62 17.66 9.80
N ASP A 48 5.19 17.57 8.60
CA ASP A 48 4.45 17.31 7.37
C ASP A 48 4.10 15.83 7.23
N PHE A 49 2.86 15.46 7.58
CA PHE A 49 2.33 14.10 7.39
C PHE A 49 2.10 13.76 5.91
N LEU A 50 1.84 14.75 5.06
CA LEU A 50 1.59 14.55 3.63
C LEU A 50 2.88 14.18 2.90
N GLY A 51 3.98 14.85 3.22
CA GLY A 51 5.27 14.62 2.59
C GLY A 51 5.23 14.80 1.07
N ASP A 52 6.25 14.29 0.38
CA ASP A 52 6.41 14.56 -1.05
C ASP A 52 5.71 13.53 -1.95
N PRO A 53 5.12 13.95 -3.09
CA PRO A 53 4.61 12.98 -4.04
C PRO A 53 5.80 12.16 -4.53
N LEU A 54 5.66 10.83 -4.57
CA LEU A 54 6.74 9.90 -4.89
C LEU A 54 7.95 9.95 -3.91
N GLY A 55 7.84 10.68 -2.80
CA GLY A 55 8.89 10.77 -1.78
C GLY A 55 8.83 9.63 -0.77
N GLU A 56 9.66 9.71 0.27
CA GLU A 56 9.83 8.65 1.28
C GLU A 56 8.52 8.28 2.01
N LYS A 57 7.61 9.24 2.20
CA LYS A 57 6.30 9.05 2.85
C LYS A 57 5.20 8.61 1.87
N SER A 58 5.50 8.53 0.58
CA SER A 58 4.54 8.14 -0.44
C SER A 58 4.22 6.65 -0.38
N PHE A 59 3.07 6.28 -0.93
CA PHE A 59 2.66 4.90 -1.15
C PHE A 59 3.76 4.09 -1.85
N TYR A 60 4.44 4.65 -2.85
CA TYR A 60 5.42 3.93 -3.65
C TYR A 60 6.64 3.51 -2.82
N SER A 61 7.16 4.41 -1.98
CA SER A 61 8.25 4.08 -1.05
C SER A 61 7.79 3.14 0.07
N ILE A 62 6.55 3.29 0.57
CA ILE A 62 5.99 2.35 1.55
C ILE A 62 5.92 0.93 0.96
N ARG A 63 5.49 0.82 -0.29
CA ARG A 63 5.43 -0.44 -1.04
C ARG A 63 6.84 -1.00 -1.28
N GLU A 64 7.76 -0.20 -1.80
CA GLU A 64 9.14 -0.63 -2.06
C GLU A 64 9.82 -1.17 -0.80
N ASN A 65 9.75 -0.44 0.31
CA ASN A 65 10.31 -0.89 1.59
C ASN A 65 9.70 -2.21 2.08
N TYR A 66 8.40 -2.40 1.87
CA TYR A 66 7.74 -3.66 2.19
C TYR A 66 8.28 -4.79 1.31
N TRP A 67 8.32 -4.57 0.00
CA TRP A 67 8.87 -5.52 -0.96
C TRP A 67 10.32 -5.88 -0.65
N GLU A 68 11.17 -4.92 -0.29
CA GLU A 68 12.55 -5.18 0.12
C GLU A 68 12.63 -6.08 1.35
N SER A 69 11.72 -5.89 2.32
CA SER A 69 11.65 -6.68 3.56
C SER A 69 11.19 -8.12 3.35
N LEU A 70 10.59 -8.44 2.19
CA LEU A 70 10.15 -9.79 1.87
C LEU A 70 11.34 -10.72 1.59
N GLY A 71 11.20 -11.98 2.01
CA GLY A 71 12.15 -13.04 1.70
C GLY A 71 12.23 -13.35 0.20
N PRO A 72 13.29 -14.04 -0.27
CA PRO A 72 13.49 -14.34 -1.69
C PRO A 72 12.35 -15.15 -2.32
N ILE A 73 11.75 -16.06 -1.55
CA ILE A 73 10.68 -16.94 -2.02
C ILE A 73 9.35 -16.17 -2.12
N THR A 74 9.05 -15.31 -1.15
CA THR A 74 7.86 -14.43 -1.19
C THR A 74 7.97 -13.37 -2.29
N LYS A 75 9.18 -12.89 -2.61
CA LYS A 75 9.39 -12.00 -3.77
C LYS A 75 9.09 -12.67 -5.11
N LEU A 76 9.25 -13.98 -5.20
CA LEU A 76 8.94 -14.76 -6.40
C LEU A 76 7.44 -15.08 -6.51
N HIS A 77 6.72 -15.07 -5.38
CA HIS A 77 5.30 -15.39 -5.30
C HIS A 77 4.60 -14.43 -4.33
N GLU A 78 3.99 -13.38 -4.87
CA GLU A 78 3.12 -12.43 -4.13
C GLU A 78 2.04 -13.18 -3.34
N ASP A 79 1.56 -14.28 -3.90
CA ASP A 79 0.59 -15.22 -3.32
C ASP A 79 1.01 -15.81 -1.95
N LEU A 80 2.31 -15.84 -1.65
CA LEU A 80 2.86 -16.36 -0.40
C LEU A 80 3.04 -15.29 0.68
N GLU A 81 2.75 -14.02 0.40
CA GLU A 81 2.92 -12.93 1.36
C GLU A 81 2.09 -13.12 2.63
N HIS A 82 0.93 -13.78 2.53
CA HIS A 82 0.04 -14.03 3.67
C HIS A 82 0.65 -14.94 4.75
N PHE A 83 1.71 -15.69 4.43
CA PHE A 83 2.41 -16.54 5.40
C PHE A 83 3.24 -15.72 6.41
N ASP A 84 3.67 -14.50 6.06
CA ASP A 84 4.38 -13.58 6.97
C ASP A 84 3.42 -12.56 7.60
N SER A 85 2.49 -13.06 8.42
CA SER A 85 1.43 -12.26 9.04
C SER A 85 1.88 -10.98 9.77
N PRO A 86 3.01 -10.90 10.52
CA PRO A 86 3.36 -9.67 11.23
C PRO A 86 3.79 -8.55 10.27
N ASN A 87 4.62 -8.86 9.26
CA ASN A 87 5.08 -7.87 8.28
C ASN A 87 3.94 -7.44 7.36
N PHE A 88 3.11 -8.40 6.93
CA PHE A 88 1.91 -8.14 6.16
C PHE A 88 0.93 -7.20 6.89
N ASN A 89 0.65 -7.48 8.17
CA ASN A 89 -0.24 -6.63 8.97
C ASN A 89 0.35 -5.24 9.20
N ARG A 90 1.66 -5.13 9.40
CA ARG A 90 2.34 -3.84 9.53
C ARG A 90 2.22 -3.02 8.24
N TYR A 91 2.39 -3.65 7.09
CA TYR A 91 2.22 -3.02 5.79
C TYR A 91 0.78 -2.54 5.57
N LYS A 92 -0.22 -3.40 5.81
CA LYS A 92 -1.65 -3.03 5.73
C LYS A 92 -1.99 -1.80 6.59
N ARG A 93 -1.48 -1.73 7.82
CA ARG A 93 -1.66 -0.55 8.70
C ARG A 93 -1.03 0.71 8.11
N LYS A 94 0.17 0.62 7.52
CA LYS A 94 0.82 1.77 6.87
C LYS A 94 0.00 2.26 5.67
N LEU A 95 -0.55 1.35 4.87
CA LEU A 95 -1.41 1.72 3.73
C LEU A 95 -2.68 2.45 4.19
N LEU A 96 -3.35 1.94 5.24
CA LEU A 96 -4.53 2.60 5.82
C LEU A 96 -4.20 3.98 6.43
N MET A 97 -3.04 4.11 7.09
CA MET A 97 -2.60 5.41 7.58
C MET A 97 -2.39 6.39 6.42
N ARG A 98 -1.72 5.95 5.34
CA ARG A 98 -1.48 6.79 4.16
C ARG A 98 -2.79 7.14 3.44
N TYR A 99 -3.75 6.22 3.38
CA TYR A 99 -5.10 6.47 2.88
C TYR A 99 -5.74 7.65 3.58
N ASN A 100 -5.77 7.62 4.92
CA ASN A 100 -6.40 8.68 5.71
C ASN A 100 -5.67 10.02 5.55
N VAL A 101 -4.34 10.02 5.48
CA VAL A 101 -3.58 11.26 5.25
C VAL A 101 -3.92 11.91 3.90
N LEU A 102 -4.02 11.10 2.83
CA LEU A 102 -4.39 11.60 1.51
C LEU A 102 -5.85 12.04 1.47
N LEU A 103 -6.73 11.30 2.13
CA LEU A 103 -8.13 11.67 2.28
C LEU A 103 -8.25 13.03 2.98
N ASP A 104 -7.64 13.20 4.15
CA ASP A 104 -7.60 14.45 4.89
C ASP A 104 -7.06 15.61 4.03
N TYR A 105 -6.03 15.36 3.22
CA TYR A 105 -5.50 16.35 2.28
C TYR A 105 -6.53 16.79 1.23
N PHE A 106 -7.30 15.87 0.64
CA PHE A 106 -8.32 16.23 -0.34
C PHE A 106 -9.55 16.90 0.28
N TYR A 107 -9.85 16.61 1.54
CA TYR A 107 -10.93 17.25 2.31
C TYR A 107 -10.52 18.64 2.79
N ASN A 108 -9.25 18.82 3.15
CA ASN A 108 -8.71 20.10 3.59
C ASN A 108 -8.55 21.05 2.39
N ARG A 109 -9.44 22.04 2.29
CA ARG A 109 -9.47 23.03 1.20
C ARG A 109 -8.35 24.06 1.24
N ALA A 110 -7.34 23.87 2.09
CA ALA A 110 -6.17 24.74 2.08
C ALA A 110 -5.49 24.69 0.70
N ASN A 111 -5.02 25.83 0.18
CA ASN A 111 -4.24 25.92 -1.06
C ASN A 111 -2.81 25.33 -0.91
N PHE A 112 -2.66 24.30 -0.08
CA PHE A 112 -1.40 23.63 0.19
C PHE A 112 -1.07 22.67 -0.96
N ARG A 113 0.09 22.86 -1.61
CA ARG A 113 0.63 21.99 -2.67
C ARG A 113 -0.36 21.66 -3.81
N VAL A 114 -1.13 22.65 -4.27
CA VAL A 114 -2.12 22.49 -5.36
C VAL A 114 -1.46 22.02 -6.67
N GLU A 115 -0.20 22.37 -6.90
CA GLU A 115 0.58 21.97 -8.07
C GLU A 115 0.75 20.43 -8.16
N ASP A 116 0.93 19.78 -7.02
CA ASP A 116 1.16 18.33 -6.91
C ASP A 116 -0.15 17.54 -6.77
N ARG A 117 -1.30 18.21 -6.77
CA ARG A 117 -2.60 17.60 -6.46
C ARG A 117 -2.94 16.39 -7.35
N ASN A 118 -2.55 16.43 -8.62
CA ASN A 118 -2.77 15.32 -9.56
C ASN A 118 -1.91 14.11 -9.21
N LEU A 119 -0.68 14.32 -8.73
CA LEU A 119 0.22 13.24 -8.32
C LEU A 119 -0.30 12.55 -7.07
N TYR A 120 -0.74 13.32 -6.06
CA TYR A 120 -1.39 12.75 -4.88
C TYR A 120 -2.67 12.01 -5.23
N LEU A 121 -3.39 12.46 -6.25
CA LEU A 121 -4.62 11.80 -6.66
C LEU A 121 -4.32 10.44 -7.30
N GLN A 122 -3.31 10.39 -8.18
CA GLN A 122 -2.85 9.13 -8.76
C GLN A 122 -2.36 8.17 -7.67
N GLU A 123 -1.57 8.68 -6.72
CA GLU A 123 -1.11 7.91 -5.57
C GLU A 123 -2.30 7.35 -4.78
N PHE A 124 -3.34 8.16 -4.56
CA PHE A 124 -4.54 7.77 -3.84
C PHE A 124 -5.33 6.68 -4.57
N THR A 125 -5.49 6.77 -5.89
CA THR A 125 -6.15 5.72 -6.68
C THR A 125 -5.36 4.42 -6.64
N ASP A 126 -4.03 4.50 -6.79
CA ASP A 126 -3.15 3.33 -6.73
C ASP A 126 -3.19 2.65 -5.36
N LEU A 127 -3.24 3.46 -4.30
CA LEU A 127 -3.33 2.97 -2.94
C LEU A 127 -4.68 2.30 -2.63
N ILE A 128 -5.80 2.80 -3.17
CA ILE A 128 -7.12 2.14 -3.06
C ILE A 128 -7.09 0.77 -3.74
N MET A 129 -6.49 0.68 -4.93
CA MET A 129 -6.36 -0.59 -5.64
C MET A 129 -5.55 -1.60 -4.82
N GLU A 130 -4.44 -1.16 -4.24
CA GLU A 130 -3.59 -1.99 -3.38
C GLU A 130 -4.33 -2.48 -2.12
N LEU A 131 -5.08 -1.60 -1.44
CA LEU A 131 -5.85 -1.96 -0.24
C LEU A 131 -6.88 -3.06 -0.54
N ILE A 132 -7.58 -2.98 -1.68
CA ILE A 132 -8.56 -4.00 -2.10
C ILE A 132 -7.89 -5.31 -2.50
N LYS A 133 -6.74 -5.24 -3.20
CA LYS A 133 -5.91 -6.40 -3.51
C LYS A 133 -5.62 -7.21 -2.23
N TYR A 134 -5.22 -6.53 -1.16
CA TYR A 134 -4.94 -7.17 0.15
C TYR A 134 -6.15 -7.42 1.05
N GLY A 135 -7.37 -7.28 0.53
CA GLY A 135 -8.59 -7.66 1.25
C GLY A 135 -8.95 -6.73 2.39
N VAL A 136 -8.71 -5.43 2.23
CA VAL A 136 -9.40 -4.40 3.02
C VAL A 136 -10.86 -4.36 2.59
N ASN A 137 -11.78 -4.32 3.55
CA ASN A 137 -13.20 -4.26 3.26
C ASN A 137 -13.55 -2.89 2.70
N GLU A 138 -14.48 -2.86 1.75
CA GLU A 138 -14.97 -1.60 1.18
C GLU A 138 -15.56 -0.67 2.26
N ASP A 139 -16.28 -1.23 3.24
CA ASP A 139 -16.84 -0.47 4.36
C ASP A 139 -15.77 0.29 5.16
N GLU A 140 -14.55 -0.25 5.23
CA GLU A 140 -13.43 0.39 5.93
C GLU A 140 -12.89 1.58 5.15
N LEU A 141 -12.93 1.53 3.81
CA LEU A 141 -12.55 2.64 2.94
C LEU A 141 -13.58 3.77 3.02
N TRP A 142 -14.87 3.44 3.02
CA TRP A 142 -15.93 4.45 3.09
C TRP A 142 -16.10 5.08 4.47
N LYS A 143 -15.57 4.47 5.54
CA LYS A 143 -15.79 4.89 6.93
C LYS A 143 -15.51 6.36 7.20
N ASN A 144 -14.49 6.93 6.56
CA ASN A 144 -14.04 8.31 6.78
C ASN A 144 -14.42 9.25 5.63
N VAL A 145 -15.23 8.80 4.67
CA VAL A 145 -15.58 9.57 3.47
C VAL A 145 -16.96 10.20 3.65
N ASP A 146 -17.03 11.53 3.76
CA ASP A 146 -18.32 12.23 3.74
C ASP A 146 -18.92 12.33 2.33
N GLU A 147 -20.22 12.11 2.21
CA GLU A 147 -21.02 12.23 0.98
C GLU A 147 -21.41 13.69 0.62
N ASN A 148 -20.59 14.67 1.00
CA ASN A 148 -20.89 16.08 0.72
C ASN A 148 -20.87 16.38 -0.79
N SER A 149 -21.84 17.17 -1.26
CA SER A 149 -22.01 17.51 -2.69
C SER A 149 -20.79 18.19 -3.32
N GLU A 150 -20.02 18.95 -2.54
CA GLU A 150 -18.80 19.63 -3.00
C GLU A 150 -17.63 18.66 -3.24
N LEU A 151 -17.67 17.45 -2.68
CA LEU A 151 -16.65 16.41 -2.81
C LEU A 151 -17.09 15.26 -3.73
N GLN A 152 -18.20 15.44 -4.45
CA GLN A 152 -18.78 14.43 -5.33
C GLN A 152 -17.78 13.90 -6.38
N SER A 153 -16.88 14.75 -6.88
CA SER A 153 -15.83 14.32 -7.81
C SER A 153 -14.81 13.36 -7.19
N LEU A 154 -14.42 13.57 -5.93
CA LEU A 154 -13.53 12.68 -5.19
C LEU A 154 -14.25 11.37 -4.88
N TYR A 155 -15.50 11.46 -4.42
CA TYR A 155 -16.35 10.30 -4.16
C TYR A 155 -16.48 9.39 -5.38
N LEU A 156 -16.77 9.96 -6.55
CA LEU A 156 -16.84 9.22 -7.81
C LEU A 156 -15.50 8.53 -8.13
N LYS A 157 -14.38 9.22 -7.95
CA LYS A 157 -13.05 8.62 -8.17
C LYS A 157 -12.75 7.47 -7.21
N ILE A 158 -13.13 7.59 -5.94
CA ILE A 158 -13.00 6.49 -4.97
C ILE A 158 -13.83 5.31 -5.44
N ASN A 159 -15.11 5.52 -5.77
CA ASN A 159 -16.01 4.47 -6.23
C ASN A 159 -15.48 3.75 -7.48
N ASP A 160 -15.02 4.51 -8.48
CA ASP A 160 -14.49 3.94 -9.72
C ASP A 160 -13.21 3.13 -9.46
N SER A 161 -12.34 3.62 -8.58
CA SER A 161 -11.12 2.90 -8.17
C SER A 161 -11.45 1.60 -7.46
N ILE A 162 -12.46 1.61 -6.57
CA ILE A 162 -12.93 0.43 -5.85
C ILE A 162 -13.48 -0.62 -6.82
N LYS A 163 -14.35 -0.21 -7.75
CA LYS A 163 -14.91 -1.10 -8.78
C LYS A 163 -13.82 -1.73 -9.63
N TYR A 164 -12.91 -0.91 -10.15
CA TYR A 164 -11.79 -1.38 -10.95
C TYR A 164 -10.92 -2.39 -10.20
N ALA A 165 -10.60 -2.11 -8.93
CA ALA A 165 -9.80 -3.00 -8.10
C ALA A 165 -10.49 -4.35 -7.83
N LYS A 166 -11.81 -4.35 -7.62
CA LYS A 166 -12.59 -5.58 -7.46
C LYS A 166 -12.58 -6.42 -8.73
N GLU A 167 -12.81 -5.80 -9.89
CA GLU A 167 -12.74 -6.50 -11.17
C GLU A 167 -11.34 -7.08 -11.44
N ALA A 168 -10.29 -6.35 -11.09
CA ALA A 168 -8.92 -6.82 -11.21
C ALA A 168 -8.64 -8.03 -10.29
N LYS A 169 -9.17 -7.99 -9.05
CA LYS A 169 -9.06 -9.08 -8.08
C LYS A 169 -9.81 -10.34 -8.54
N GLU A 170 -11.02 -10.20 -9.09
CA GLU A 170 -11.79 -11.33 -9.59
C GLU A 170 -11.14 -12.00 -10.82
N LYS A 171 -10.46 -11.23 -11.65
CA LYS A 171 -9.71 -11.74 -12.82
C LYS A 171 -8.38 -12.40 -12.45
N SER A 172 -7.92 -12.26 -11.20
CA SER A 172 -6.65 -12.87 -10.77
C SER A 172 -6.79 -14.39 -10.67
N PRO A 173 -5.84 -15.17 -11.23
CA PRO A 173 -5.92 -16.63 -11.20
C PRO A 173 -5.80 -17.13 -9.77
N SER A 174 -6.55 -18.19 -9.44
CA SER A 174 -6.48 -18.80 -8.10
C SER A 174 -5.05 -19.23 -7.75
N LEU A 175 -4.66 -19.12 -6.47
CA LEU A 175 -3.32 -19.46 -5.94
C LEU A 175 -2.79 -20.82 -6.44
N ILE A 176 -3.66 -21.81 -6.56
CA ILE A 176 -3.31 -23.16 -7.02
C ILE A 176 -2.92 -23.18 -8.50
N LEU A 177 -3.66 -22.43 -9.34
CA LEU A 177 -3.35 -22.30 -10.77
C LEU A 177 -2.02 -21.54 -10.98
N SER A 178 -1.78 -20.48 -10.19
CA SER A 178 -0.53 -19.72 -10.18
C SER A 178 0.69 -20.61 -9.88
N ILE A 179 0.59 -21.46 -8.84
CA ILE A 179 1.65 -22.40 -8.47
C ILE A 179 1.86 -23.49 -9.53
N LEU A 180 0.78 -24.01 -10.12
CA LEU A 180 0.86 -25.06 -11.14
C LEU A 180 1.44 -24.55 -12.47
N ASP A 181 1.20 -23.28 -12.83
CA ASP A 181 1.77 -22.67 -14.03
C ASP A 181 3.22 -22.18 -13.85
N PHE A 182 3.78 -22.28 -12.64
CA PHE A 182 5.16 -21.86 -12.36
C PHE A 182 6.16 -22.61 -13.25
N ARG A 183 7.04 -21.88 -13.93
CA ARG A 183 8.11 -22.46 -14.76
C ARG A 183 9.40 -22.60 -13.96
N VAL A 184 9.73 -23.82 -13.58
CA VAL A 184 11.02 -24.16 -12.99
C VAL A 184 12.11 -24.03 -14.07
N PHE A 185 13.12 -23.19 -13.82
CA PHE A 185 14.22 -22.89 -14.74
C PHE A 185 13.78 -22.42 -16.14
N GLY A 186 12.58 -21.85 -16.27
CA GLY A 186 12.05 -21.33 -17.55
C GLY A 186 11.65 -22.41 -18.57
N LEU A 187 11.87 -23.70 -18.29
CA LEU A 187 11.70 -24.79 -19.26
C LEU A 187 10.47 -25.65 -18.98
N VAL A 188 10.15 -25.94 -17.71
CA VAL A 188 9.11 -26.92 -17.37
C VAL A 188 8.16 -26.35 -16.31
N ARG A 189 6.85 -26.47 -16.55
CA ARG A 189 5.83 -26.05 -15.58
C ARG A 189 5.76 -27.04 -14.42
N VAL A 190 5.61 -26.56 -13.18
CA VAL A 190 5.44 -27.39 -11.97
C VAL A 190 4.24 -28.31 -12.12
N GLY A 191 3.17 -27.87 -12.75
CA GLY A 191 2.01 -28.70 -13.05
C GLY A 191 2.35 -29.94 -13.89
N VAL A 192 3.34 -29.87 -14.77
CA VAL A 192 3.80 -31.02 -15.56
C VAL A 192 4.61 -31.99 -14.68
N ILE A 193 5.42 -31.47 -13.77
CA ILE A 193 6.18 -32.28 -12.80
C ILE A 193 5.22 -32.98 -11.83
N ALA A 194 4.23 -32.26 -11.31
CA ALA A 194 3.24 -32.81 -10.39
C ALA A 194 2.36 -33.87 -11.05
N THR A 195 1.89 -33.63 -12.28
CA THR A 195 1.06 -34.60 -13.01
C THR A 195 1.85 -35.85 -13.40
N THR A 196 3.12 -35.72 -13.80
CA THR A 196 3.97 -36.88 -14.10
C THR A 196 4.29 -37.72 -12.86
N PHE A 197 4.56 -37.07 -11.72
CA PHE A 197 4.81 -37.78 -10.47
C PHE A 197 3.57 -38.49 -9.93
N LEU A 198 2.43 -37.81 -9.88
CA LEU A 198 1.15 -38.39 -9.44
C LEU A 198 0.65 -39.46 -10.39
N GLY A 199 0.80 -39.26 -11.70
CA GLY A 199 0.49 -40.26 -12.72
C GLY A 199 1.33 -41.52 -12.56
N GLY A 200 2.65 -41.37 -12.32
CA GLY A 200 3.55 -42.49 -12.06
C GLY A 200 3.15 -43.28 -10.81
N LEU A 201 2.85 -42.59 -9.71
CA LEU A 201 2.34 -43.24 -8.48
C LEU A 201 1.01 -43.96 -8.71
N GLY A 202 0.11 -43.37 -9.50
CA GLY A 202 -1.16 -44.00 -9.88
C GLY A 202 -0.96 -45.31 -10.64
N VAL A 203 -0.01 -45.33 -11.59
CA VAL A 203 0.34 -46.55 -12.35
C VAL A 203 0.92 -47.62 -11.44
N VAL A 204 1.83 -47.26 -10.53
CA VAL A 204 2.41 -48.20 -9.56
C VAL A 204 1.35 -48.75 -8.61
N ALA A 205 0.45 -47.90 -8.11
CA ALA A 205 -0.65 -48.32 -7.25
C ALA A 205 -1.63 -49.26 -7.98
N ALA A 206 -1.95 -48.97 -9.25
CA ALA A 206 -2.78 -49.83 -10.08
C ALA A 206 -2.11 -51.18 -10.37
N ALA A 207 -0.81 -51.19 -10.64
CA ALA A 207 -0.06 -52.43 -10.85
C ALA A 207 -0.03 -53.30 -9.58
N LEU A 208 0.19 -52.69 -8.40
CA LEU A 208 0.17 -53.37 -7.11
C LEU A 208 -1.22 -53.92 -6.76
N SER A 209 -2.29 -53.18 -7.08
CA SER A 209 -3.66 -53.66 -6.83
C SER A 209 -4.03 -54.82 -7.75
N LEU A 210 -3.62 -54.79 -9.02
CA LEU A 210 -3.79 -55.89 -9.97
C LEU A 210 -3.00 -57.14 -9.55
N TYR A 211 -1.75 -56.96 -9.13
CA TYR A 211 -0.92 -58.05 -8.63
C TYR A 211 -1.54 -58.72 -7.40
N ARG A 212 -2.03 -57.90 -6.44
CA ARG A 212 -2.75 -58.40 -5.27
C ARG A 212 -4.02 -59.15 -5.66
N TYR A 213 -4.80 -58.64 -6.62
CA TYR A 213 -6.00 -59.32 -7.10
C TYR A 213 -5.67 -60.70 -7.69
N MET A 214 -4.61 -60.82 -8.49
CA MET A 214 -4.20 -62.10 -9.07
C MET A 214 -3.68 -63.10 -8.03
N LEU A 215 -3.04 -62.64 -6.96
CA LEU A 215 -2.50 -63.51 -5.90
C LEU A 215 -3.56 -64.08 -4.94
N PHE A 216 -4.67 -63.37 -4.74
CA PHE A 216 -5.70 -63.75 -3.75
C PHE A 216 -6.98 -64.36 -4.38
N ASN A 217 -7.15 -64.28 -5.70
CA ASN A 217 -8.25 -64.92 -6.44
C ASN A 217 -7.82 -66.16 -7.24
N TYR A 218 -6.64 -66.70 -6.96
CA TYR A 218 -6.17 -68.02 -7.36
C TYR A 218 -5.94 -68.86 -6.10
#